data_AF-A0A430PZ08-F1
#
_entry.id   AF-A0A430PZ08-F1
#
_cell.length_a   1.000
_cell.length_b   1.000
_cell.length_c   1.000
_cell.angle_alpha   90.00
_cell.angle_beta   90.00
_cell.angle_gamma   90.00
#
_symmetry.space_group_name_H-M   'P 1'
#
loop_
_entity.id
_entity.type
_entity.pdbx_description
1 polymer ?
#
loop_
_entity_poly.entity_id
_entity_poly.type
_entity_poly.pdbx_seq_one_letter_code
_entity_poly.pdbx_strand_id
1 'polypeptide(L)'
;MDRKTVIKSKLQGIESYNPEHITALEEHLSWQIINNDYDFEANLALLRLYQFYPERFNSECARLVLLKAIISMSHSDFTLCKYLIHLEHLSEEPLSQVVELGFLLETCRFSEFWTKVKENPKVFSAIPGFRESVCRCKYCLLQNFIYLIFLCVT
;
A
#
# COMPACT_ATOMS: atom_id res chain seq x y z
N MET A 1 -19.79 -16.14 5.74
CA MET A 1 -18.44 -16.12 6.36
C MET A 1 -17.76 -14.84 5.91
N ASP A 2 -17.08 -14.16 6.81
CA ASP A 2 -16.26 -12.98 6.50
C ASP A 2 -15.16 -13.34 5.49
N ARG A 3 -14.98 -12.53 4.43
CA ARG A 3 -14.05 -12.83 3.33
C ARG A 3 -12.60 -12.89 3.82
N LYS A 4 -12.23 -12.03 4.78
CA LYS A 4 -10.87 -12.04 5.37
C LYS A 4 -10.59 -13.34 6.11
N THR A 5 -11.57 -13.83 6.87
CA THR A 5 -11.48 -15.14 7.53
C THR A 5 -11.23 -16.29 6.54
N VAL A 6 -11.86 -16.26 5.37
CA VAL A 6 -11.65 -17.27 4.30
C VAL A 6 -10.25 -17.18 3.70
N ILE A 7 -9.71 -15.98 3.50
CA ILE A 7 -8.33 -15.80 3.03
C ILE A 7 -7.34 -16.27 4.10
N LYS A 8 -7.55 -15.89 5.36
CA LYS A 8 -6.68 -16.27 6.47
C LYS A 8 -6.61 -17.78 6.67
N SER A 9 -7.72 -18.51 6.50
CA SER A 9 -7.71 -19.98 6.61
C SER A 9 -6.94 -20.66 5.48
N LYS A 10 -6.86 -20.05 4.29
CA LYS A 10 -6.08 -20.56 3.15
C LYS A 10 -4.57 -20.39 3.33
N LEU A 11 -4.12 -19.42 4.13
CA LEU A 11 -2.70 -19.05 4.26
C LEU A 11 -2.01 -19.68 5.49
N GLN A 12 -2.43 -20.87 5.92
CA GLN A 12 -1.92 -21.50 7.14
C GLN A 12 -0.72 -22.41 6.87
N GLY A 13 0.35 -22.26 7.66
CA GLY A 13 1.53 -23.12 7.56
C GLY A 13 2.19 -23.05 6.19
N ILE A 14 2.40 -24.21 5.57
CA ILE A 14 3.10 -24.34 4.29
C ILE A 14 2.28 -23.73 3.13
N GLU A 15 0.95 -23.68 3.25
CA GLU A 15 0.05 -23.11 2.23
C GLU A 15 0.25 -21.59 2.01
N SER A 16 0.94 -20.90 2.93
CA SER A 16 1.30 -19.49 2.77
C SER A 16 2.30 -19.23 1.64
N TYR A 17 2.96 -20.27 1.13
CA TYR A 17 3.93 -20.22 0.02
C TYR A 17 3.41 -20.84 -1.28
N ASN A 18 2.14 -21.24 -1.32
CA ASN A 18 1.53 -21.88 -2.48
C ASN A 18 1.18 -20.83 -3.56
N PRO A 19 1.78 -20.89 -4.77
CA PRO A 19 1.54 -19.91 -5.83
C PRO A 19 0.11 -19.93 -6.37
N GLU A 20 -0.64 -21.02 -6.18
CA GLU A 20 -2.05 -21.12 -6.59
C GLU A 20 -2.96 -20.14 -5.82
N HIS A 21 -2.48 -19.58 -4.71
CA HIS A 21 -3.19 -18.56 -3.94
C HIS A 21 -3.08 -17.15 -4.51
N ILE A 22 -2.18 -16.89 -5.47
CA ILE A 22 -1.97 -15.55 -6.05
C ILE A 22 -3.28 -15.01 -6.64
N THR A 23 -3.96 -15.78 -7.50
CA THR A 23 -5.22 -15.34 -8.13
C THR A 23 -6.28 -15.00 -7.08
N ALA A 24 -6.44 -15.83 -6.05
CA ALA A 24 -7.40 -15.58 -4.98
C ALA A 24 -7.07 -14.32 -4.17
N LEU A 25 -5.78 -14.02 -3.99
CA LEU A 25 -5.29 -12.82 -3.32
C LEU A 25 -5.46 -11.55 -4.18
N GLU A 26 -5.23 -11.62 -5.49
CA GLU A 26 -5.50 -10.53 -6.44
C GLU A 26 -7.01 -10.19 -6.50
N GLU A 27 -7.86 -11.21 -6.53
CA GLU A 27 -9.32 -11.04 -6.43
C GLU A 27 -9.72 -10.45 -5.07
N HIS A 28 -9.06 -10.88 -3.99
CA HIS A 28 -9.29 -10.30 -2.67
C HIS A 28 -8.85 -8.84 -2.61
N LEU A 29 -7.72 -8.47 -3.21
CA LEU A 29 -7.28 -7.07 -3.36
C LEU A 29 -8.30 -6.24 -4.14
N SER A 30 -8.82 -6.76 -5.25
CA SER A 30 -9.88 -6.11 -6.02
C SER A 30 -11.13 -5.88 -5.16
N TRP A 31 -11.54 -6.88 -4.38
CA TRP A 31 -12.63 -6.75 -3.42
C TRP A 31 -12.34 -5.70 -2.34
N GLN A 32 -11.12 -5.63 -1.80
CA GLN A 32 -10.73 -4.62 -0.81
C GLN A 32 -10.86 -3.20 -1.36
N ILE A 33 -10.59 -2.99 -2.65
CA ILE A 33 -10.72 -1.68 -3.29
C ILE A 33 -12.19 -1.28 -3.43
N ILE A 34 -13.02 -2.19 -3.97
CA ILE A 34 -14.45 -1.94 -4.18
C ILE A 34 -15.18 -1.66 -2.86
N ASN A 35 -14.81 -2.37 -1.79
CA ASN A 35 -15.47 -2.26 -0.48
C ASN A 35 -14.80 -1.24 0.46
N ASN A 36 -13.78 -0.51 -0.02
CA ASN A 36 -12.97 0.41 0.79
C ASN A 36 -12.45 -0.24 2.09
N ASP A 37 -12.01 -1.49 1.98
CA ASP A 37 -11.51 -2.30 3.10
C ASP A 37 -9.98 -2.44 3.02
N TYR A 38 -9.32 -2.82 4.11
CA TYR A 38 -7.88 -3.05 4.17
C TYR A 38 -7.55 -4.34 4.92
N ASP A 39 -6.89 -5.27 4.24
CA ASP A 39 -6.35 -6.51 4.80
C ASP A 39 -4.84 -6.55 4.60
N PHE A 40 -4.11 -6.05 5.61
CA PHE A 40 -2.66 -5.95 5.55
C PHE A 40 -1.98 -7.32 5.48
N GLU A 41 -2.49 -8.31 6.23
CA GLU A 41 -1.91 -9.67 6.24
C GLU A 41 -2.00 -10.32 4.86
N ALA A 42 -3.16 -10.21 4.19
CA ALA A 42 -3.36 -10.71 2.83
C ALA A 42 -2.46 -9.97 1.81
N ASN A 43 -2.31 -8.65 1.95
CA ASN A 43 -1.46 -7.85 1.08
C ASN A 43 0.03 -8.24 1.21
N LEU A 44 0.53 -8.48 2.42
CA LEU A 44 1.89 -8.98 2.62
C LEU A 44 2.07 -10.39 2.06
N ALA A 45 1.07 -11.27 2.20
CA ALA A 45 1.13 -12.60 1.63
C ALA A 45 1.23 -12.56 0.10
N LEU A 46 0.45 -11.69 -0.56
CA LEU A 46 0.53 -11.50 -2.01
C LEU A 46 1.92 -11.02 -2.45
N LEU A 47 2.47 -10.00 -1.79
CA LEU A 47 3.81 -9.48 -2.14
C LEU A 47 4.92 -10.51 -1.85
N ARG A 48 4.79 -11.32 -0.80
CA ARG A 48 5.73 -12.42 -0.54
C ARG A 48 5.69 -13.49 -1.63
N LEU A 49 4.49 -13.87 -2.09
CA LEU A 49 4.37 -14.82 -3.19
C LEU A 49 5.00 -14.27 -4.47
N TYR A 50 4.79 -13.00 -4.77
CA TYR A 50 5.50 -12.32 -5.86
C TYR A 50 7.02 -12.31 -5.73
N GLN A 51 7.54 -12.20 -4.50
CA GLN A 51 8.97 -12.28 -4.24
C GLN A 51 9.53 -13.69 -4.48
N PHE A 52 8.76 -14.75 -4.15
CA PHE A 52 9.17 -16.14 -4.37
C PHE A 52 8.98 -16.61 -5.81
N TYR A 53 8.00 -16.05 -6.53
CA TYR A 53 7.62 -16.42 -7.89
C TYR A 53 7.62 -15.19 -8.81
N PRO A 54 8.80 -14.66 -9.20
CA PRO A 54 8.91 -13.43 -9.99
C PRO A 54 8.18 -13.50 -11.35
N GLU A 55 8.06 -14.69 -11.93
CA GLU A 55 7.34 -14.92 -13.19
C GLU A 55 5.82 -14.71 -13.08
N ARG A 56 5.28 -14.66 -11.86
CA ARG A 56 3.88 -14.35 -11.56
C ARG A 56 3.68 -12.90 -11.12
N PHE A 57 4.73 -12.08 -11.14
CA PHE A 57 4.66 -10.70 -10.66
C PHE A 57 3.67 -9.87 -11.48
N ASN A 58 2.73 -9.23 -10.78
CA ASN A 58 1.79 -8.29 -11.37
C ASN A 58 2.04 -6.90 -10.80
N SER A 59 2.63 -6.03 -11.64
CA SER A 59 2.99 -4.66 -11.27
C SER A 59 1.77 -3.81 -10.90
N GLU A 60 0.61 -4.07 -11.52
CA GLU A 60 -0.63 -3.36 -11.23
C GLU A 60 -1.17 -3.72 -9.84
N CYS A 61 -1.15 -5.01 -9.47
CA CYS A 61 -1.54 -5.43 -8.13
C CYS A 61 -0.57 -4.90 -7.06
N ALA A 62 0.74 -4.96 -7.32
CA ALA A 62 1.74 -4.39 -6.41
C ALA A 62 1.53 -2.88 -6.20
N ARG A 63 1.22 -2.15 -7.28
CA ARG A 63 0.89 -0.71 -7.24
C ARG A 63 -0.32 -0.44 -6.36
N LEU A 64 -1.39 -1.22 -6.53
CA LEU A 64 -2.60 -1.09 -5.73
C LEU A 64 -2.36 -1.38 -4.24
N VAL A 65 -1.55 -2.41 -3.93
CA VAL A 65 -1.15 -2.70 -2.54
C VAL A 65 -0.41 -1.51 -1.92
N LEU A 66 0.57 -0.94 -2.62
CA LEU A 66 1.32 0.21 -2.13
C LEU A 66 0.42 1.44 -1.92
N LEU A 67 -0.52 1.72 -2.83
CA LEU A 67 -1.48 2.82 -2.66
C LEU A 67 -2.41 2.60 -1.48
N LYS A 68 -2.89 1.36 -1.26
CA LYS A 68 -3.68 1.03 -0.07
C LYS A 68 -2.89 1.23 1.22
N ALA A 69 -1.59 0.89 1.22
CA ALA A 69 -0.72 1.11 2.37
C ALA A 69 -0.44 2.61 2.62
N ILE A 70 -0.40 3.44 1.57
CA ILE A 70 -0.32 4.90 1.73
C ILE A 70 -1.56 5.46 2.46
N ILE A 71 -2.76 4.98 2.11
CA ILE A 71 -4.01 5.50 2.67
C ILE A 71 -4.41 4.88 4.01
N SER A 72 -3.81 3.76 4.43
CA SER A 72 -4.11 3.10 5.72
C SER A 72 -3.59 3.89 6.93
N MET A 73 -2.81 4.95 6.72
CA MET A 73 -2.24 5.82 7.76
C MET A 73 -1.22 5.14 8.71
N SER A 74 -0.85 3.89 8.44
CA SER A 74 0.21 3.16 9.15
C SER A 74 1.53 3.32 8.39
N HIS A 75 2.40 4.23 8.87
CA HIS A 75 3.70 4.49 8.23
C HIS A 75 4.58 3.23 8.07
N SER A 76 4.43 2.26 8.96
CA SER A 76 5.11 0.95 8.88
C SER A 76 4.72 0.16 7.64
N ASP A 77 3.46 0.22 7.22
CA ASP A 77 2.90 -0.75 6.29
C ASP A 77 3.38 -0.47 4.87
N PHE A 78 3.45 0.81 4.49
CA PHE A 78 4.04 1.21 3.20
C PHE A 78 5.49 0.75 3.08
N THR A 79 6.27 0.98 4.14
CA THR A 79 7.69 0.57 4.18
C THR A 79 7.84 -0.94 4.08
N LEU A 80 7.04 -1.71 4.84
CA LEU A 80 7.07 -3.18 4.82
C LEU A 80 6.68 -3.73 3.44
N CYS A 81 5.62 -3.21 2.83
CA CYS A 81 5.20 -3.61 1.49
C CYS A 81 6.29 -3.31 0.45
N LYS A 82 6.91 -2.12 0.51
CA LYS A 82 7.99 -1.72 -0.40
C LYS A 82 9.17 -2.69 -0.33
N TYR A 83 9.58 -3.13 0.86
CA TYR A 83 10.71 -4.05 1.03
C TYR A 83 10.45 -5.48 0.56
N LEU A 84 9.19 -5.86 0.31
CA LEU A 84 8.84 -7.16 -0.27
C LEU A 84 8.88 -7.18 -1.80
N ILE A 85 9.11 -6.02 -2.44
CA ILE A 85 9.18 -5.90 -3.90
C ILE A 85 10.65 -5.74 -4.32
N HIS A 86 11.06 -6.47 -5.35
CA HIS A 86 12.40 -6.36 -5.93
C HIS A 86 12.68 -4.93 -6.43
N LEU A 87 13.93 -4.47 -6.26
CA LEU A 87 14.33 -3.09 -6.53
C LEU A 87 14.15 -2.72 -8.01
N GLU A 88 14.37 -3.69 -8.90
CA GLU A 88 14.17 -3.57 -10.34
C GLU A 88 12.72 -3.16 -10.64
N HIS A 89 11.74 -3.87 -10.06
CA HIS A 89 10.32 -3.56 -10.23
C HIS A 89 9.94 -2.22 -9.59
N LEU A 90 10.52 -1.85 -8.45
CA LEU A 90 10.24 -0.55 -7.80
C LEU A 90 10.70 0.64 -8.64
N SER A 91 11.70 0.44 -9.50
CA SER A 91 12.25 1.48 -10.38
C SER A 91 11.46 1.64 -11.68
N GLU A 92 10.53 0.72 -11.96
CA GLU A 92 9.70 0.70 -13.16
C GLU A 92 8.33 1.35 -12.94
N GLU A 93 7.79 1.93 -14.01
CA GLU A 93 6.41 2.39 -14.02
C GLU A 93 5.46 1.18 -14.02
N PRO A 94 4.37 1.19 -13.23
CA PRO A 94 3.82 2.33 -12.49
C PRO A 94 4.26 2.44 -11.02
N LEU A 95 5.19 1.61 -10.55
CA LEU A 95 5.57 1.52 -9.13
C LEU A 95 6.44 2.69 -8.69
N SER A 96 7.36 3.14 -9.55
CA SER A 96 8.28 4.26 -9.27
C SER A 96 7.54 5.54 -8.86
N GLN A 97 6.40 5.84 -9.49
CA GLN A 97 5.55 6.98 -9.13
C GLN A 97 4.94 6.83 -7.72
N VAL A 98 4.48 5.63 -7.36
CA VAL A 98 3.92 5.38 -6.03
C VAL A 98 5.01 5.45 -4.94
N VAL A 99 6.22 4.97 -5.26
CA VAL A 99 7.38 5.09 -4.37
C VAL A 99 7.74 6.56 -4.13
N GLU A 100 7.79 7.37 -5.19
CA GLU A 100 8.03 8.81 -5.09
C GLU A 100 6.98 9.50 -4.22
N LEU A 101 5.69 9.17 -4.39
CA LEU A 101 4.63 9.71 -3.55
C LEU A 101 4.78 9.33 -2.07
N GLY A 102 5.10 8.07 -1.78
CA GLY A 102 5.36 7.62 -0.40
C GLY A 102 6.48 8.43 0.25
N PHE A 103 7.59 8.64 -0.48
CA PHE A 103 8.70 9.49 -0.03
C PHE A 103 8.27 10.94 0.22
N LEU A 104 7.47 11.55 -0.67
CA LEU A 104 6.96 12.91 -0.50
C LEU A 104 6.06 13.04 0.74
N LEU A 105 5.28 12.00 1.06
CA LEU A 105 4.48 11.97 2.29
C LEU A 105 5.33 11.81 3.54
N GLU A 106 6.30 10.89 3.54
CA GLU A 106 7.26 10.69 4.65
C GLU A 106 8.08 11.95 4.95
N THR A 107 8.42 12.73 3.92
CA THR A 107 9.17 13.99 4.02
C THR A 107 8.29 15.23 4.13
N CYS A 108 6.98 15.07 4.34
CA CYS A 108 6.00 16.15 4.50
C CYS A 108 5.94 17.15 3.32
N ARG A 109 6.38 16.76 2.12
CA ARG A 109 6.38 17.60 0.90
C ARG A 109 5.04 17.55 0.18
N PHE A 110 3.99 17.99 0.88
CA PHE A 110 2.60 17.90 0.39
C PHE A 110 2.34 18.68 -0.90
N SER A 111 3.02 19.81 -1.12
CA SER A 111 2.83 20.60 -2.35
C SER A 111 3.25 19.81 -3.59
N GLU A 112 4.45 19.24 -3.56
CA GLU A 112 4.97 18.36 -4.62
C GLU A 112 4.11 17.12 -4.80
N PHE A 113 3.69 16.50 -3.69
CA PHE A 113 2.79 15.34 -3.70
C PHE A 113 1.53 15.62 -4.52
N TRP A 114 0.83 16.72 -4.25
CA TRP A 114 -0.42 17.04 -4.96
C TRP A 114 -0.18 17.44 -6.42
N THR A 115 0.98 18.00 -6.76
CA THR A 115 1.37 18.25 -8.16
C THR A 115 1.50 16.92 -8.91
N LYS A 116 2.25 15.97 -8.36
CA LYS A 116 2.45 14.64 -8.96
C LYS A 116 1.13 13.86 -9.14
N VAL A 117 0.24 13.94 -8.16
CA VAL A 117 -1.10 13.31 -8.26
C VAL A 117 -1.94 13.94 -9.38
N LYS A 118 -1.82 15.25 -9.61
CA LYS A 118 -2.52 15.95 -10.71
C LYS A 118 -1.95 15.65 -12.09
N GLU A 119 -0.64 15.45 -12.18
CA GLU A 119 0.04 15.11 -13.44
C GLU A 119 -0.34 13.71 -13.93
N ASN A 120 -0.49 12.75 -13.00
CA ASN A 120 -0.74 11.34 -13.32
C ASN A 120 -2.00 10.78 -12.63
N PRO A 121 -3.21 11.33 -12.91
CA PRO A 121 -4.42 10.97 -12.17
C PRO A 121 -4.80 9.49 -12.32
N LYS A 122 -4.47 8.87 -13.46
CA LYS A 122 -4.79 7.46 -13.76
C LYS A 122 -4.13 6.48 -12.80
N VAL A 123 -2.95 6.84 -12.28
CA VAL A 123 -2.21 6.00 -11.33
C VAL A 123 -2.92 5.97 -9.98
N PHE A 124 -3.69 7.00 -9.62
CA PHE A 124 -4.28 7.11 -8.29
C PHE A 124 -5.81 6.95 -8.28
N SER A 125 -6.46 7.07 -9.45
CA SER A 125 -7.92 6.99 -9.59
C SER A 125 -8.51 5.62 -9.26
N ALA A 126 -7.68 4.58 -9.18
CA ALA A 126 -8.13 3.22 -8.87
C ALA A 126 -8.57 3.05 -7.40
N ILE A 127 -8.14 3.92 -6.49
CA ILE A 127 -8.48 3.82 -5.06
C ILE A 127 -9.58 4.84 -4.71
N PRO A 128 -10.80 4.38 -4.34
CA PRO A 128 -11.86 5.28 -3.89
C PRO A 128 -11.43 6.05 -2.64
N GLY A 129 -11.72 7.36 -2.60
CA GLY A 129 -11.43 8.19 -1.43
C GLY A 129 -9.94 8.46 -1.17
N PHE A 130 -9.07 8.24 -2.15
CA PHE A 130 -7.61 8.42 -1.99
C PHE A 130 -7.25 9.81 -1.45
N ARG A 131 -7.83 10.87 -2.04
CA ARG A 131 -7.54 12.26 -1.67
C ARG A 131 -7.98 12.55 -0.24
N GLU A 132 -9.16 12.10 0.15
CA GLU A 132 -9.73 12.29 1.48
C GLU A 132 -8.89 11.59 2.55
N SER A 133 -8.46 10.36 2.28
CA SER A 133 -7.61 9.57 3.18
C SER A 133 -6.23 10.20 3.36
N VAL A 134 -5.59 10.67 2.28
CA VAL A 134 -4.30 11.38 2.37
C VAL A 134 -4.43 12.71 3.13
N CYS A 135 -5.51 13.47 2.88
CA CYS A 135 -5.78 14.70 3.64
C CYS A 135 -5.92 14.41 5.13
N ARG A 136 -6.58 13.31 5.52
CA ARG A 136 -6.68 12.88 6.93
C ARG A 136 -5.30 12.56 7.53
N CYS A 137 -4.46 11.84 6.79
CA CYS A 137 -3.08 11.53 7.18
C CYS A 137 -2.27 12.80 7.47
N LYS A 138 -2.39 13.84 6.62
CA LYS A 138 -1.76 15.15 6.83
C LYS A 138 -2.12 15.77 8.20
N TYR A 139 -3.39 15.70 8.60
CA TYR A 139 -3.82 16.23 9.90
C TYR A 139 -3.22 15.43 11.07
N CYS A 140 -3.19 14.09 10.99
CA CYS A 140 -2.58 13.25 12.02
C CYS A 140 -1.06 13.48 12.15
N LEU A 141 -0.35 13.61 11.03
CA LEU A 141 1.10 13.88 11.01
C LEU A 141 1.43 15.25 11.63
N LEU A 142 0.68 16.29 11.24
CA LEU A 142 0.88 17.64 11.78
C LEU A 142 0.54 17.71 13.27
N GLN A 143 -0.50 17.01 13.73
CA GLN A 143 -0.87 16.98 15.13
C GLN A 143 0.20 16.27 15.99
N ASN A 144 0.75 15.14 15.53
CA ASN A 144 1.86 14.47 16.21
C ASN A 144 3.12 15.35 16.27
N PHE A 145 3.46 16.05 15.19
CA PHE A 145 4.61 16.97 15.17
C PHE A 145 4.46 18.14 16.14
N ILE A 146 3.28 18.76 16.21
CA ILE A 146 3.01 19.85 17.16
C ILE A 146 3.10 19.35 18.61
N TYR A 147 2.56 18.17 18.91
CA TYR A 147 2.65 17.56 20.24
C TYR A 147 4.09 17.21 20.64
N LEU A 148 4.90 16.67 19.71
CA LEU A 148 6.31 16.36 19.97
C LEU A 148 7.16 17.61 20.20
N ILE A 149 6.92 18.69 19.44
CA ILE A 149 7.59 19.98 19.68
C ILE A 149 7.22 20.51 21.07
N PHE A 150 5.95 20.40 21.48
CA PHE A 150 5.53 20.81 22.82
C PHE A 150 6.17 19.99 23.94
N LEU A 151 6.35 18.68 23.76
CA LEU A 151 6.97 17.78 24.74
C LEU A 151 8.51 17.91 24.82
N CYS A 152 9.19 18.28 23.73
CA CYS A 152 10.63 18.48 23.73
C CYS A 152 11.07 19.87 24.22
N VAL A 153 10.14 20.83 24.34
CA VAL A 153 10.42 22.22 24.76
C VAL A 153 9.97 22.50 26.20
N THR A 154 9.40 21.52 26.89
CA THR A 154 9.08 21.53 28.34
C THR A 154 10.00 20.61 29.11
#